data_AF-A0AAJ7P951-F1
#
_entry.id   AF-A0AAJ7P951-F1
#
_cell.length_a   1.000
_cell.length_b   1.000
_cell.length_c   1.000
_cell.angle_alpha   90.00
_cell.angle_beta   90.00
_cell.angle_gamma   90.00
#
_symmetry.space_group_name_H-M   'P 1'
#
loop_
_entity.id
_entity.type
_entity.pdbx_description
1 polymer ?
#
loop_
_entity_poly.entity_id
_entity_poly.type
_entity_poly.pdbx_seq_one_letter_code
_entity_poly.pdbx_strand_id
1 'polypeptide(L)'
;MEFWRNQLSEYGSCAVDRIYGIEDANSYFERAIHLYKNYYSLHGWEAVRPNNSAPIPSDEIRAGLGELFPKKIEVVCRGQMRDFDVLLEIHLCFNLRWKPIDCVTRASCNTRKVWFLEH
;
A
#
# COMPACT_ATOMS: atom_id res chain seq x y z
N MET A 1 -14.30 -11.52 -10.30
CA MET A 1 -13.63 -12.76 -9.82
C MET A 1 -12.23 -12.93 -10.39
N GLU A 2 -11.97 -12.50 -11.63
CA GLU A 2 -10.66 -12.64 -12.28
C GLU A 2 -9.53 -11.95 -11.51
N PHE A 3 -9.75 -10.75 -10.96
CA PHE A 3 -8.79 -10.07 -10.09
C PHE A 3 -8.26 -10.96 -8.95
N TRP A 4 -9.15 -11.53 -8.13
CA TRP A 4 -8.75 -12.37 -6.99
C TRP A 4 -7.99 -13.62 -7.44
N ARG A 5 -8.40 -14.23 -8.56
CA ARG A 5 -7.71 -15.37 -9.14
C ARG A 5 -6.28 -15.00 -9.56
N ASN A 6 -6.11 -13.85 -10.22
CA ASN A 6 -4.80 -13.38 -10.65
C ASN A 6 -3.89 -13.06 -9.45
N GLN A 7 -4.42 -12.39 -8.42
CA GLN A 7 -3.67 -12.10 -7.21
C GLN A 7 -3.17 -13.37 -6.49
N LEU A 8 -4.01 -14.41 -6.42
CA LEU A 8 -3.61 -15.69 -5.86
C LEU A 8 -2.59 -16.41 -6.74
N SER A 9 -2.81 -16.43 -8.05
CA SER A 9 -1.94 -17.15 -9.00
C SER A 9 -0.55 -16.53 -9.08
N GLU A 10 -0.46 -15.20 -9.17
CA GLU A 10 0.79 -14.46 -9.35
C GLU A 10 1.58 -14.29 -8.05
N TYR A 11 0.90 -13.98 -6.94
CA TYR A 11 1.57 -13.61 -5.68
C TYR A 11 1.30 -14.62 -4.57
N GLY A 12 0.03 -15.02 -4.41
CA GLY A 12 -0.38 -15.91 -3.32
C GLY A 12 0.30 -17.28 -3.39
N SER A 13 0.47 -17.85 -4.58
CA SER A 13 1.13 -19.15 -4.80
C SER A 13 2.58 -19.19 -4.28
N CYS A 14 3.27 -18.04 -4.30
CA CYS A 14 4.63 -17.89 -3.76
C CYS A 14 4.64 -17.61 -2.25
N ALA A 15 3.52 -17.13 -1.71
CA ALA A 15 3.36 -16.81 -0.29
C ALA A 15 2.76 -17.97 0.52
N VAL A 16 2.13 -18.95 -0.13
CA VAL A 16 1.63 -20.17 0.50
C VAL A 16 2.82 -21.03 0.93
N ASP A 17 3.23 -20.82 2.17
CA ASP A 17 4.26 -21.57 2.87
C ASP A 17 3.87 -21.57 4.36
N ARG A 18 3.90 -22.75 4.98
CA ARG A 18 3.63 -22.92 6.41
C ARG A 18 4.55 -22.06 7.29
N ILE A 19 5.75 -21.73 6.81
CA ILE A 19 6.69 -20.84 7.52
C ILE A 19 6.09 -19.43 7.70
N TYR A 20 5.23 -18.98 6.79
CA TYR A 20 4.59 -17.67 6.83
C TYR A 20 3.21 -17.70 7.50
N GLY A 21 2.71 -18.88 7.89
CA GLY A 21 1.35 -19.04 8.39
C GLY A 21 0.27 -18.72 7.36
N ILE A 22 0.62 -18.88 6.06
CA ILE A 22 -0.31 -18.89 4.93
C ILE A 22 -0.27 -20.31 4.39
N GLU A 23 -1.26 -21.11 4.75
CA GLU A 23 -1.28 -22.55 4.44
C GLU A 23 -2.03 -22.86 3.13
N ASP A 24 -2.86 -21.93 2.69
CA ASP A 24 -3.74 -22.08 1.55
C ASP A 24 -4.21 -20.71 1.01
N ALA A 25 -5.04 -20.76 -0.03
CA ALA A 25 -5.64 -19.57 -0.63
C ALA A 25 -6.54 -18.79 0.36
N ASN A 26 -7.25 -19.48 1.25
CA ASN A 26 -8.17 -18.83 2.17
C ASN A 26 -7.39 -17.99 3.20
N SER A 27 -6.40 -18.60 3.84
CA SER A 27 -5.50 -17.93 4.78
C SER A 27 -4.70 -16.78 4.14
N TYR A 28 -4.35 -16.86 2.85
CA TYR A 28 -3.77 -15.74 2.11
C TYR A 28 -4.70 -14.51 2.09
N PHE A 29 -5.97 -14.71 1.70
CA PHE A 29 -6.93 -13.61 1.64
C PHE A 29 -7.35 -13.12 3.03
N GLU A 30 -7.57 -14.03 3.98
CA GLU A 30 -7.88 -13.67 5.37
C GLU A 30 -6.76 -12.82 5.97
N ARG A 31 -5.49 -13.17 5.72
CA ARG A 31 -4.34 -12.39 6.17
C ARG A 31 -4.33 -11.00 5.55
N ALA A 32 -4.52 -10.89 4.23
CA ALA A 32 -4.56 -9.61 3.52
C ALA A 32 -5.68 -8.71 4.06
N ILE A 33 -6.88 -9.26 4.24
CA ILE A 33 -8.04 -8.52 4.80
C ILE A 33 -7.78 -8.10 6.25
N HIS A 34 -7.20 -8.98 7.07
CA HIS A 34 -6.87 -8.67 8.46
C HIS A 34 -5.85 -7.53 8.56
N LEU A 35 -4.78 -7.57 7.76
CA LEU A 35 -3.79 -6.49 7.69
C LEU A 35 -4.45 -5.19 7.23
N TYR A 36 -5.25 -5.23 6.15
CA TYR A 36 -5.96 -4.05 5.68
C TYR A 36 -6.85 -3.46 6.78
N LYS A 37 -7.68 -4.25 7.44
CA LYS A 37 -8.54 -3.76 8.53
C LYS A 37 -7.74 -3.14 9.66
N ASN A 38 -6.64 -3.76 10.07
CA ASN A 38 -5.84 -3.27 11.19
C ASN A 38 -5.13 -1.93 10.91
N TYR A 39 -4.76 -1.63 9.66
CA TYR A 39 -4.04 -0.39 9.33
C TYR A 39 -4.91 0.65 8.61
N TYR A 40 -5.96 0.23 7.92
CA TYR A 40 -6.89 1.12 7.22
C TYR A 40 -7.96 1.72 8.13
N SER A 41 -8.39 0.98 9.18
CA SER A 41 -9.42 1.47 10.11
C SER A 41 -8.90 2.49 11.14
N LEU A 42 -7.59 2.77 11.16
CA LEU A 42 -6.99 3.71 12.11
C LEU A 42 -7.06 5.16 11.58
N HIS A 43 -7.22 6.12 12.49
CA HIS A 43 -7.25 7.55 12.19
C HIS A 43 -5.91 8.04 11.62
N GLY A 44 -5.86 8.29 10.31
CA GLY A 44 -4.66 8.81 9.61
C GLY A 44 -4.79 8.77 8.09
N TRP A 45 -5.65 7.88 7.55
CA TRP A 45 -6.07 7.91 6.15
C TRP A 45 -6.89 9.14 5.77
N GLU A 46 -7.31 9.96 6.74
CA GLU A 46 -8.02 11.22 6.46
C GLU A 46 -7.11 12.27 5.81
N ALA A 47 -5.81 12.25 6.14
CA ALA A 47 -4.81 13.11 5.50
C ALA A 47 -4.42 12.61 4.09
N VAL A 48 -4.78 11.36 3.76
CA VAL A 48 -4.47 10.71 2.48
C VAL A 48 -5.79 10.31 1.82
N ARG A 49 -6.58 11.32 1.42
CA ARG A 49 -7.82 11.12 0.67
C ARG A 49 -7.66 11.58 -0.78
N PRO A 50 -8.36 10.92 -1.72
CA PRO A 50 -8.43 11.39 -3.09
C PRO A 50 -8.83 12.87 -3.16
N ASN A 51 -8.19 13.64 -4.03
CA ASN A 51 -8.41 15.05 -4.26
C ASN A 51 -8.09 15.43 -5.72
N ASN A 52 -9.12 15.77 -6.48
CA ASN A 52 -9.00 16.21 -7.87
C ASN A 52 -8.65 17.69 -8.04
N SER A 53 -8.63 18.46 -6.95
CA SER A 53 -8.43 19.92 -6.96
C SER A 53 -6.94 20.31 -6.89
N ALA A 54 -6.12 19.55 -6.15
CA ALA A 54 -4.70 19.85 -5.99
C ALA A 54 -3.85 18.59 -5.74
N PRO A 55 -2.58 18.58 -6.22
CA PRO A 55 -1.65 17.51 -5.92
C PRO A 55 -1.15 17.61 -4.46
N ILE A 56 -1.00 16.46 -3.82
CA ILE A 56 -0.67 16.32 -2.40
C ILE A 56 0.84 16.12 -2.26
N PRO A 57 1.53 16.79 -1.32
CA PRO A 57 2.92 16.52 -1.03
C PRO A 57 3.15 15.06 -0.58
N SER A 58 4.14 14.39 -1.15
CA SER A 58 4.44 12.99 -0.78
C SER A 58 4.84 12.85 0.70
N ASP A 59 5.41 13.90 1.28
CA ASP A 59 5.77 13.94 2.71
C ASP A 59 4.54 13.98 3.63
N GLU A 60 3.44 14.61 3.20
CA GLU A 60 2.17 14.59 3.95
C GLU A 60 1.56 13.19 3.98
N ILE A 61 1.65 12.46 2.86
CA ILE A 61 1.22 11.05 2.79
C ILE A 61 2.03 10.20 3.77
N ARG A 62 3.36 10.37 3.78
CA ARG A 62 4.27 9.65 4.68
C ARG A 62 4.03 10.03 6.15
N ALA A 63 3.78 11.30 6.45
CA ALA A 63 3.53 11.77 7.80
C ALA A 63 2.19 11.27 8.33
N GLY A 64 1.10 11.43 7.58
CA GLY A 64 -0.24 10.98 7.98
C GLY A 64 -0.34 9.47 8.20
N LEU A 65 0.41 8.69 7.42
CA LEU A 65 0.50 7.24 7.61
C LEU A 65 1.56 6.82 8.63
N GLY A 66 2.53 7.66 8.95
CA GLY A 66 3.59 7.38 9.93
C GLY A 66 3.05 7.22 11.36
N GLU A 67 1.95 7.91 11.69
CA GLU A 67 1.25 7.71 12.97
C GLU A 67 0.56 6.34 13.06
N LEU A 68 0.15 5.78 11.92
CA LEU A 68 -0.53 4.48 11.82
C LEU A 68 0.42 3.31 11.63
N PHE A 69 1.52 3.57 10.93
CA PHE A 69 2.52 2.60 10.54
C PHE A 69 3.89 3.17 10.90
N PRO A 70 4.52 2.72 12.00
CA PRO A 70 5.74 3.34 12.54
C PRO A 70 7.00 3.05 11.70
N LYS A 71 6.82 2.64 10.44
CA LYS A 71 7.85 2.19 9.52
C LYS A 71 7.70 2.93 8.20
N LYS A 72 8.79 3.00 7.44
CA LYS A 72 8.80 3.65 6.14
C LYS A 72 7.91 2.89 5.18
N ILE A 73 6.87 3.56 4.70
CA ILE A 73 6.02 3.09 3.60
C ILE A 73 6.67 3.39 2.25
N GLU A 74 6.26 2.63 1.23
CA GLU A 74 6.57 2.94 -0.16
C GLU A 74 5.34 3.53 -0.85
N VAL A 75 5.59 4.59 -1.64
CA VAL A 75 4.56 5.33 -2.38
C VAL A 75 4.84 5.07 -3.85
N VAL A 76 3.89 4.41 -4.52
CA VAL A 76 4.03 3.99 -5.91
C VAL A 76 3.28 4.94 -6.82
N CYS A 77 3.98 5.51 -7.80
CA CYS A 77 3.38 6.38 -8.81
C CYS A 77 3.41 5.74 -10.18
N ARG A 78 2.42 6.08 -11.02
CA ARG A 78 2.38 5.67 -12.43
C ARG A 78 1.75 6.76 -13.29
N GLY A 79 2.50 7.19 -14.30
CA GLY A 79 2.06 8.25 -15.21
C GLY A 79 2.09 9.63 -14.56
N GLN A 80 1.70 10.63 -15.34
CA GLN A 80 1.75 12.03 -14.96
C GLN A 80 0.47 12.76 -15.38
N MET A 81 0.06 13.73 -14.58
CA MET A 81 -1.00 14.67 -14.90
C MET A 81 -0.54 16.07 -14.53
N ARG A 82 -0.62 17.03 -15.46
CA ARG A 82 -0.28 18.45 -15.22
C ARG A 82 1.04 18.62 -14.44
N ASP A 83 2.10 17.99 -14.94
CA ASP A 83 3.48 18.05 -14.42
C ASP A 83 3.75 17.36 -13.06
N PHE A 84 2.77 16.65 -12.50
CA PHE A 84 2.92 15.85 -11.29
C PHE A 84 2.61 14.39 -11.54
N ASP A 85 3.33 13.49 -10.86
CA ASP A 85 3.06 12.06 -10.94
C ASP A 85 1.70 11.71 -10.31
N VAL A 86 1.09 10.62 -10.78
CA VAL A 86 -0.17 10.12 -10.22
C VAL A 86 0.12 8.99 -9.23
N LEU A 87 -0.34 9.14 -7.99
CA LEU A 87 -0.30 8.12 -6.95
C LEU A 87 -1.20 6.94 -7.37
N LEU A 88 -0.61 5.75 -7.38
CA LEU A 88 -1.32 4.51 -7.73
C LEU A 88 -1.47 3.59 -6.52
N GLU A 89 -0.39 3.35 -5.78
CA GLU A 89 -0.37 2.37 -4.69
C GLU A 89 0.40 2.91 -3.48
N ILE A 90 0.03 2.41 -2.31
CA ILE A 90 0.80 2.61 -1.07
C ILE A 90 1.11 1.23 -0.52
N HIS A 91 2.39 0.92 -0.35
CA HIS A 91 2.84 -0.36 0.17
C HIS A 91 3.19 -0.26 1.65
N LEU A 92 2.65 -1.20 2.41
CA LEU A 92 3.00 -1.47 3.80
C LEU A 92 3.77 -2.78 3.85
N CYS A 93 4.96 -2.79 4.47
CA CYS A 93 5.84 -3.95 4.44
C CYS A 93 5.90 -4.67 5.78
N PHE A 94 5.87 -6.00 5.72
CA PHE A 94 5.88 -6.86 6.90
C PHE A 94 7.00 -7.89 6.79
N ASN A 95 7.58 -8.27 7.93
CA ASN A 95 8.43 -9.45 7.97
C ASN A 95 7.59 -10.73 8.00
N LEU A 96 8.27 -11.87 7.98
CA LEU A 96 7.65 -13.21 8.01
C LEU A 96 6.79 -13.49 9.25
N ARG A 97 6.91 -12.66 10.29
CA ARG A 97 6.10 -12.72 11.52
C ARG A 97 4.99 -11.68 11.54
N TRP A 98 4.66 -11.11 10.38
CA TRP A 98 3.62 -10.08 10.21
C TRP A 98 3.83 -8.82 11.03
N LYS A 99 5.07 -8.52 11.42
CA LYS A 99 5.43 -7.28 12.10
C LYS A 99 5.81 -6.21 11.06
N PRO A 100 5.36 -4.95 11.24
CA PRO A 100 5.79 -3.84 10.41
C PRO A 100 7.31 -3.74 10.30
N ILE A 101 7.81 -3.59 9.08
CA ILE A 101 9.20 -3.28 8.77
C ILE A 101 9.26 -2.12 7.76
N ASP A 102 10.44 -1.52 7.61
CA ASP A 102 10.65 -0.52 6.58
C ASP A 102 10.59 -1.18 5.20
N CYS A 103 9.80 -0.60 4.29
CA CYS A 103 9.80 -1.01 2.89
C CYS A 103 11.13 -0.70 2.22
N VAL A 104 11.59 -1.59 1.36
CA VAL A 104 12.68 -1.29 0.43
C VAL A 104 12.13 -0.29 -0.59
N THR A 105 12.45 0.98 -0.40
CA THR A 105 11.88 2.04 -1.24
C THR A 105 12.46 1.95 -2.64
N ARG A 106 11.62 1.69 -3.64
CA ARG A 106 11.97 1.87 -5.05
C ARG A 106 11.40 3.22 -5.50
N ALA A 107 12.25 4.06 -6.09
CA ALA A 107 11.81 5.36 -6.58
C ALA A 107 10.89 5.16 -7.79
N SER A 108 9.58 5.36 -7.60
CA SER A 108 8.59 5.41 -8.69
C SER A 108 8.00 6.80 -8.90
N CYS A 109 8.01 7.65 -7.86
CA CYS A 109 7.59 9.03 -7.92
C CYS A 109 8.83 9.92 -8.09
N ASN A 110 8.86 10.72 -9.14
CA ASN A 110 9.89 11.69 -9.47
C ASN A 110 9.52 13.10 -9.00
N THR A 111 8.24 13.37 -8.76
CA THR A 111 7.76 14.68 -8.28
C THR A 111 7.56 14.68 -6.77
N ARG A 112 7.82 15.82 -6.12
CA ARG A 112 7.60 15.99 -4.65
C ARG A 112 6.12 16.04 -4.26
N LYS A 113 5.24 16.26 -5.23
CA LYS A 113 3.79 16.24 -5.08
C LYS A 113 3.22 15.24 -6.05
N VAL A 114 2.12 14.61 -5.67
CA VAL A 114 1.45 13.57 -6.46
C VAL A 114 -0.04 13.85 -6.53
N TRP A 115 -0.65 13.54 -7.67
CA TRP A 115 -2.09 13.50 -7.79
C TRP A 115 -2.63 12.23 -7.16
N PHE A 116 -3.57 12.36 -6.24
CA PHE A 116 -4.38 11.23 -5.78
C PHE A 116 -5.80 11.47 -6.27
N LEU A 117 -6.20 10.84 -7.37
CA LEU A 117 -7.44 11.17 -8.07
C LEU A 117 -8.62 10.37 -7.51
N GLU A 118 -9.80 10.98 -7.49
CA GLU A 118 -11.06 10.26 -7.26
C GLU A 118 -11.39 9.43 -8.51
N HIS A 119 -11.90 8.22 -8.30
CA HIS A 119 -12.42 7.35 -9.38
C HIS A 119 -13.87 7.67 -9.73
#